data_AF-A0A2P5HHM0-F1
#
_entry.id   AF-A0A2P5HHM0-F1
#
_cell.length_a   1.000
_cell.length_b   1.000
_cell.length_c   1.000
_cell.angle_alpha   90.00
_cell.angle_beta   90.00
_cell.angle_gamma   90.00
#
_symmetry.space_group_name_H-M   'P 1'
#
loop_
_entity.id
_entity.type
_entity.pdbx_description
1 polymer ?
#
loop_
_entity_poly.entity_id
_entity_poly.type
_entity_poly.pdbx_seq_one_letter_code
_entity_poly.pdbx_strand_id
1 'polypeptide(L)'
;MSDLERLLDVLRAVVGIISAPSFASSCHNYLSQQNQLHHQPALLSSRDAPNPNMAPAATKDRYPKRKRATIDYNLDKSFADVSDLDDEDDGYHSEELGEDSTLSAGSNASGAAAGAQASQTVTVALNVVDVNSEDEDGTFGSRRKPKKPKFKGRFQPKPKPPPKFMPFRLMDLPAELRLKVYAEALVDPDGVTIRAFTDKYETTPIHVPAGNIKPPYYLTPKWYWYGKWTDIPGNRLPRKMNHLSPNLLAACKTIHAEAAKMLWEQPFLFTDVLGLHSFLLMLRPETIGKLRDITILQHGWTTHKILPAFVLLRDAPLLQNLRLDCRVRPDIRPRAGVSREVSMAQQLATKLYSNCHPFLKALVKERGDDAILEVIKFSREEYKNNYYQNGNWSKDDWSEEREKKILAAMVAELKAIMNRPIVPKFRRPRY
;
A
#
# COMPACT_ATOMS: atom_id res chain seq x y z
N MET A 1 -29.35 3.15 27.29
CA MET A 1 -28.34 3.84 26.48
C MET A 1 -27.67 4.88 27.34
N SER A 2 -26.48 4.55 27.84
CA SER A 2 -25.72 5.41 28.77
C SER A 2 -25.18 6.64 28.05
N ASP A 3 -24.99 7.76 28.77
CA ASP A 3 -24.42 9.01 28.24
C ASP A 3 -23.09 8.83 27.48
N LEU A 4 -22.39 7.73 27.74
CA LEU A 4 -21.17 7.32 27.06
C LEU A 4 -21.39 6.96 25.57
N GLU A 5 -22.54 6.37 25.21
CA GLU A 5 -22.89 6.09 23.81
C GLU A 5 -23.19 7.38 23.03
N ARG A 6 -23.85 8.35 23.69
CA ARG A 6 -24.08 9.68 23.11
C ARG A 6 -22.78 10.44 22.88
N LEU A 7 -21.81 10.33 23.79
CA LEU A 7 -20.51 10.97 23.64
C LEU A 7 -19.69 10.33 22.51
N LEU A 8 -19.78 9.00 22.33
CA LEU A 8 -19.17 8.30 21.19
C LEU A 8 -19.78 8.72 19.84
N ASP A 9 -21.11 8.90 19.77
CA ASP A 9 -21.76 9.36 18.54
C ASP A 9 -21.41 10.82 18.20
N VAL A 10 -21.24 11.68 19.22
CA VAL A 10 -20.74 13.05 19.03
C VAL A 10 -19.28 13.04 18.54
N LEU A 11 -18.42 12.17 19.08
CA LEU A 11 -17.04 12.04 18.60
C LEU A 11 -16.98 11.52 17.16
N ARG A 12 -17.82 10.54 16.79
CA ARG A 12 -17.95 10.07 15.39
C ARG A 12 -18.39 11.20 14.45
N ALA A 13 -19.31 12.06 14.88
CA ALA A 13 -19.77 13.21 14.11
C ALA A 13 -18.65 14.27 13.96
N VAL A 14 -17.88 14.55 15.00
CA VAL A 14 -16.79 15.54 14.96
C VAL A 14 -15.61 15.06 14.11
N VAL A 15 -15.23 13.79 14.20
CA VAL A 15 -14.17 13.22 13.35
C VAL A 15 -14.59 13.20 11.88
N GLY A 16 -15.87 12.93 11.58
CA GLY A 16 -16.41 12.98 10.22
C GLY A 16 -16.40 14.37 9.58
N ILE A 17 -16.53 15.45 10.37
CA ILE A 17 -16.59 16.83 9.87
C ILE A 17 -15.20 17.38 9.48
N ILE A 18 -14.11 16.78 9.97
CA ILE A 18 -12.74 17.20 9.60
C ILE A 18 -12.35 16.68 8.19
N SER A 19 -13.16 15.81 7.58
CA SER A 19 -12.86 15.17 6.30
C SER A 19 -13.62 15.76 5.10
N ALA A 20 -13.22 16.95 4.62
CA ALA A 20 -13.19 17.40 3.21
C ALA A 20 -12.84 18.92 3.12
N PRO A 21 -12.11 19.41 2.07
CA PRO A 21 -11.85 18.77 0.79
C PRO A 21 -10.39 18.33 0.57
N SER A 22 -10.24 17.33 -0.32
CA SER A 22 -9.10 17.01 -1.18
C SER A 22 -7.86 17.92 -1.06
N PHE A 23 -6.79 17.37 -0.49
CA PHE A 23 -5.44 17.94 -0.50
C PHE A 23 -4.47 17.04 -1.28
N ALA A 24 -4.83 16.69 -2.52
CA ALA A 24 -3.88 16.13 -3.48
C ALA A 24 -3.07 17.27 -4.12
N SER A 25 -2.17 17.95 -3.38
CA SER A 25 -1.18 18.86 -4.02
C SER A 25 0.01 19.33 -3.17
N SER A 26 0.26 18.83 -1.95
CA SER A 26 1.31 19.42 -1.09
C SER A 26 2.27 18.43 -0.43
N CYS A 27 2.76 17.43 -1.17
CA CYS A 27 3.85 16.57 -0.70
C CYS A 27 5.15 16.69 -1.52
N HIS A 28 5.25 17.64 -2.46
CA HIS A 28 6.43 17.72 -3.34
C HIS A 28 7.61 18.56 -2.83
N ASN A 29 7.48 19.29 -1.71
CA ASN A 29 8.51 20.26 -1.30
C ASN A 29 9.37 19.91 -0.08
N TYR A 30 9.22 18.73 0.54
CA TYR A 30 10.00 18.39 1.75
C TYR A 30 11.13 17.37 1.55
N LEU A 31 11.22 16.70 0.39
CA LEU A 31 12.26 15.68 0.13
C LEU A 31 13.53 16.21 -0.55
N SER A 32 13.59 17.48 -0.95
CA SER A 32 14.78 18.08 -1.61
C SER A 32 15.83 18.66 -0.64
N GLN A 33 15.51 18.83 0.66
CA GLN A 33 16.42 19.51 1.60
C GLN A 33 17.28 18.62 2.51
N GLN A 34 17.17 17.29 2.47
CA GLN A 34 17.90 16.41 3.42
C GLN A 34 19.15 15.71 2.87
N ASN A 35 19.53 15.90 1.60
CA ASN A 35 20.67 15.20 0.99
C ASN A 35 21.99 16.00 0.88
N GLN A 36 22.19 17.09 1.63
CA GLN A 36 23.42 17.91 1.53
C GLN A 36 24.28 18.01 2.80
N LEU A 37 24.12 17.15 3.80
CA LEU A 37 24.96 17.19 5.01
C LEU A 37 25.51 15.82 5.37
N HIS A 38 26.47 15.31 4.61
CA HIS A 38 27.51 14.42 5.14
C HIS A 38 28.71 14.30 4.20
N HIS A 39 29.62 15.26 4.28
CA HIS A 39 31.06 15.02 4.13
C HIS A 39 31.82 16.16 4.84
N GLN A 40 32.31 15.88 6.05
CA GLN A 40 33.50 16.55 6.57
C GLN A 40 34.47 15.49 7.10
N PRO A 41 35.76 15.58 6.74
CA PRO A 41 36.80 14.69 7.25
C PRO A 41 37.22 15.09 8.66
N ALA A 42 37.51 14.09 9.48
CA ALA A 42 37.98 14.24 10.86
C ALA A 42 39.41 14.82 10.88
N LEU A 43 39.56 16.00 11.49
CA LEU A 43 40.85 16.50 11.96
C LEU A 43 40.90 16.42 13.49
N LEU A 44 41.88 15.68 13.97
CA LEU A 44 42.36 15.65 15.34
C LEU A 44 42.81 17.06 15.76
N SER A 45 42.31 17.55 16.90
CA SER A 45 42.95 18.65 17.63
C SER A 45 42.67 18.56 19.12
N SER A 46 43.68 19.00 19.86
CA SER A 46 44.00 18.80 21.26
C SER A 46 43.04 19.44 22.26
N ARG A 47 43.01 18.82 23.45
CA ARG A 47 42.45 19.33 24.70
C ARG A 47 43.24 20.56 25.16
N ASP A 48 42.54 21.63 25.49
CA ASP A 48 42.96 22.63 26.48
C ASP A 48 41.74 23.15 27.27
N ALA A 49 42.01 23.51 28.52
CA ALA A 49 41.09 23.71 29.65
C ALA A 49 40.25 25.02 29.60
N PRO A 50 39.21 25.17 30.44
CA PRO A 50 38.26 26.29 30.35
C PRO A 50 38.72 27.52 31.13
N ASN A 51 38.54 28.69 30.52
CA ASN A 51 38.78 30.00 31.14
C ASN A 51 37.44 30.61 31.62
N PRO A 52 37.23 30.90 32.92
CA PRO A 52 35.97 31.43 33.42
C PRO A 52 36.09 32.94 33.70
N ASN A 53 35.79 33.78 32.72
CA ASN A 53 35.40 35.18 32.96
C ASN A 53 35.07 35.90 31.64
N MET A 54 33.80 35.88 31.22
CA MET A 54 33.24 36.99 30.44
C MET A 54 31.74 37.10 30.71
N ALA A 55 31.34 38.27 31.22
CA ALA A 55 29.96 38.69 31.40
C ALA A 55 29.23 38.81 30.04
N PRO A 56 27.90 38.59 30.00
CA PRO A 56 27.14 38.66 28.76
C PRO A 56 26.89 40.13 28.36
N ALA A 57 27.51 40.57 27.27
CA ALA A 57 27.15 41.81 26.59
C ALA A 57 25.85 41.61 25.82
N ALA A 58 24.86 42.47 26.08
CA ALA A 58 23.57 42.48 25.42
C ALA A 58 23.70 42.98 23.97
N THR A 59 23.65 42.07 23.00
CA THR A 59 23.52 42.42 21.58
C THR A 59 22.05 42.35 21.15
N LYS A 60 21.46 43.53 20.94
CA LYS A 60 20.17 43.70 20.26
C LYS A 60 20.37 43.72 18.75
N ASP A 61 20.73 42.58 18.16
CA ASP A 61 20.77 42.47 16.69
C ASP A 61 19.46 41.91 16.16
N ARG A 62 18.60 42.86 15.83
CA ARG A 62 17.34 42.70 15.10
C ARG A 62 17.68 42.25 13.68
N TYR A 63 17.29 41.03 13.32
CA TYR A 63 17.47 40.45 11.98
C TYR A 63 17.09 41.46 10.88
N PRO A 64 17.99 41.75 9.92
CA PRO A 64 17.66 42.57 8.77
C PRO A 64 16.62 41.81 7.93
N LYS A 65 15.46 42.44 7.71
CA LYS A 65 14.40 41.93 6.85
C LYS A 65 14.97 41.75 5.44
N ARG A 66 15.27 40.50 5.06
CA ARG A 66 15.66 40.14 3.70
C ARG A 66 14.51 40.52 2.76
N LYS A 67 14.77 41.48 1.87
CA LYS A 67 13.88 41.77 0.73
C LYS A 67 13.84 40.50 -0.14
N ARG A 68 12.64 39.94 -0.35
CA ARG A 68 12.46 38.86 -1.33
C ARG A 68 12.82 39.43 -2.70
N ALA A 69 13.82 38.85 -3.35
CA ALA A 69 14.06 39.07 -4.76
C ALA A 69 12.89 38.45 -5.53
N THR A 70 12.16 39.27 -6.27
CA THR A 70 11.17 38.81 -7.24
C THR A 70 11.98 38.23 -8.41
N ILE A 71 11.90 36.93 -8.62
CA ILE A 71 12.50 36.26 -9.77
C ILE A 71 11.45 36.34 -10.88
N ASP A 72 11.68 37.20 -11.86
CA ASP A 72 10.89 37.22 -13.09
C ASP A 72 11.32 36.04 -13.96
N TYR A 73 10.44 35.05 -14.09
CA TYR A 73 10.60 33.98 -15.05
C TYR A 73 10.09 34.46 -16.41
N ASN A 74 10.98 35.09 -17.19
CA ASN A 74 10.78 35.15 -18.64
C ASN A 74 11.12 33.77 -19.21
N LEU A 75 10.10 32.94 -19.35
CA LEU A 75 10.15 31.76 -20.20
C LEU A 75 10.13 32.25 -21.65
N ASP A 76 11.33 32.38 -22.23
CA ASP A 76 11.48 32.52 -23.67
C ASP A 76 10.81 31.32 -24.34
N LYS A 77 9.67 31.58 -24.98
CA LYS A 77 8.97 30.66 -25.87
C LYS A 77 9.72 30.59 -27.20
N SER A 78 10.84 29.89 -27.20
CA SER A 78 11.57 29.54 -28.43
C SER A 78 11.92 28.05 -28.44
N PHE A 79 10.91 27.20 -28.30
CA PHE A 79 11.00 25.78 -28.65
C PHE A 79 9.67 25.34 -29.27
N ALA A 80 9.49 25.76 -30.52
CA ALA A 80 8.50 25.22 -31.43
C ALA A 80 9.23 24.91 -32.73
N ASP A 81 10.02 23.83 -32.73
CA ASP A 81 10.37 23.09 -33.94
C ASP A 81 11.11 21.79 -33.56
N VAL A 82 10.35 20.72 -33.33
CA VAL A 82 10.81 19.33 -33.44
C VAL A 82 9.62 18.50 -33.94
N SER A 83 9.24 18.74 -35.19
CA SER A 83 8.65 17.69 -36.03
C SER A 83 9.78 16.79 -36.55
N ASP A 84 9.47 15.53 -36.80
CA ASP A 84 10.33 14.48 -37.38
C ASP A 84 11.16 13.67 -36.36
N LEU A 85 10.46 12.77 -35.67
CA LEU A 85 11.03 11.46 -35.36
C LEU A 85 10.06 10.41 -35.89
N ASP A 86 10.45 9.85 -37.03
CA ASP A 86 9.82 8.73 -37.72
C ASP A 86 9.67 7.53 -36.78
N ASP A 87 8.43 7.10 -36.60
CA ASP A 87 8.06 5.81 -36.03
C ASP A 87 8.44 4.71 -37.04
N GLU A 88 9.61 4.09 -36.85
CA GLU A 88 9.91 2.81 -37.49
C GLU A 88 9.09 1.70 -36.81
N ASP A 89 8.00 1.37 -37.51
CA ASP A 89 7.13 0.21 -37.43
C ASP A 89 7.94 -1.10 -37.56
N ASP A 90 8.31 -1.72 -36.43
CA ASP A 90 8.84 -3.07 -36.38
C ASP A 90 7.71 -4.11 -36.43
N GLY A 91 7.25 -4.33 -37.66
CA GLY A 91 6.32 -5.37 -38.05
C GLY A 91 6.73 -6.77 -37.56
N TYR A 92 5.98 -7.28 -36.59
CA TYR A 92 5.95 -8.72 -36.30
C TYR A 92 4.99 -9.41 -37.28
N HIS A 93 5.56 -9.81 -38.42
CA HIS A 93 5.04 -10.89 -39.25
C HIS A 93 4.87 -12.16 -38.42
N SER A 94 3.63 -12.61 -38.22
CA SER A 94 3.34 -14.00 -37.88
C SER A 94 2.60 -14.62 -39.07
N GLU A 95 3.34 -15.45 -39.80
CA GLU A 95 2.87 -16.26 -40.91
C GLU A 95 1.84 -17.28 -40.38
N GLU A 96 0.63 -17.17 -40.93
CA GLU A 96 0.04 -18.21 -41.78
C GLU A 96 0.28 -19.66 -41.34
N LEU A 97 -0.73 -20.24 -40.66
CA LEU A 97 -0.99 -21.67 -40.74
C LEU A 97 -2.49 -21.88 -40.97
N GLY A 98 -2.82 -22.13 -42.23
CA GLY A 98 -3.46 -23.38 -42.63
C GLY A 98 -4.83 -23.66 -42.05
N GLU A 99 -5.83 -23.25 -42.82
CA GLU A 99 -7.19 -23.79 -42.82
C GLU A 99 -7.15 -25.31 -43.00
N ASP A 100 -7.91 -26.05 -42.18
CA ASP A 100 -8.51 -27.29 -42.65
C ASP A 100 -9.90 -27.47 -42.02
N SER A 101 -10.89 -27.37 -42.90
CA SER A 101 -12.31 -27.52 -42.65
C SER A 101 -12.66 -29.01 -42.65
N THR A 102 -13.27 -29.52 -41.58
CA THR A 102 -14.14 -30.69 -41.68
C THR A 102 -15.48 -30.42 -40.99
N LEU A 103 -16.49 -30.36 -41.83
CA LEU A 103 -17.90 -30.36 -41.50
C LEU A 103 -18.27 -31.69 -40.82
N SER A 104 -19.05 -31.63 -39.74
CA SER A 104 -19.94 -32.73 -39.37
C SER A 104 -21.18 -32.15 -38.70
N ALA A 105 -22.28 -32.21 -39.46
CA ALA A 105 -23.64 -32.02 -39.02
C ALA A 105 -24.02 -32.98 -37.88
N GLY A 106 -24.93 -32.55 -37.02
CA GLY A 106 -25.46 -33.37 -35.93
C GLY A 106 -26.53 -32.64 -35.14
N SER A 107 -27.72 -32.60 -35.72
CA SER A 107 -29.00 -32.23 -35.14
C SER A 107 -29.25 -32.88 -33.77
N ASN A 108 -29.83 -32.12 -32.82
CA ASN A 108 -31.13 -32.49 -32.27
C ASN A 108 -31.76 -31.37 -31.42
N ALA A 109 -33.06 -31.24 -31.65
CA ALA A 109 -34.00 -30.27 -31.11
C ALA A 109 -34.60 -30.71 -29.77
N SER A 110 -35.51 -29.85 -29.28
CA SER A 110 -36.39 -29.92 -28.10
C SER A 110 -35.79 -29.32 -26.82
N GLY A 111 -36.47 -28.44 -26.07
CA GLY A 111 -37.83 -27.97 -26.15
C GLY A 111 -38.05 -26.77 -25.20
N ALA A 112 -39.20 -26.13 -25.39
CA ALA A 112 -39.62 -24.84 -24.86
C ALA A 112 -39.95 -24.80 -23.36
N ALA A 113 -39.82 -23.59 -22.76
CA ALA A 113 -40.74 -22.96 -21.79
C ALA A 113 -40.15 -21.59 -21.37
N ALA A 114 -40.60 -20.47 -21.93
CA ALA A 114 -41.68 -19.62 -21.39
C ALA A 114 -41.42 -19.11 -19.95
N GLY A 115 -41.01 -17.84 -19.84
CA GLY A 115 -40.82 -17.15 -18.56
C GLY A 115 -40.52 -15.66 -18.76
N ALA A 116 -41.56 -14.90 -19.10
CA ALA A 116 -41.52 -13.45 -19.24
C ALA A 116 -41.32 -12.76 -17.87
N GLN A 117 -40.29 -11.91 -17.74
CA GLN A 117 -40.27 -10.83 -16.74
C GLN A 117 -39.68 -9.56 -17.35
N ALA A 118 -40.46 -8.49 -17.23
CA ALA A 118 -40.26 -7.18 -17.79
C ALA A 118 -39.05 -6.47 -17.18
N SER A 119 -38.14 -5.98 -18.02
CA SER A 119 -37.14 -4.99 -17.64
C SER A 119 -37.68 -3.59 -17.94
N GLN A 120 -37.84 -2.81 -16.87
CA GLN A 120 -38.09 -1.37 -16.94
C GLN A 120 -36.82 -0.67 -17.43
N THR A 121 -36.93 -0.05 -18.60
CA THR A 121 -35.93 0.86 -19.16
C THR A 121 -36.08 2.23 -18.49
N VAL A 122 -35.10 2.60 -17.67
CA VAL A 122 -34.95 3.97 -17.16
C VAL A 122 -34.18 4.77 -18.21
N THR A 123 -34.88 5.65 -18.92
CA THR A 123 -34.32 6.64 -19.83
C THR A 123 -33.61 7.74 -19.01
N VAL A 124 -32.29 7.75 -19.06
CA VAL A 124 -31.47 8.88 -18.58
C VAL A 124 -31.24 9.81 -19.76
N ALA A 125 -31.88 10.98 -19.72
CA ALA A 125 -31.67 12.06 -20.68
C ALA A 125 -30.27 12.65 -20.52
N LEU A 126 -29.37 12.30 -21.44
CA LEU A 126 -28.08 12.96 -21.64
C LEU A 126 -28.30 14.21 -22.49
N ASN A 127 -28.36 15.37 -21.83
CA ASN A 127 -28.23 16.67 -22.49
C ASN A 127 -26.76 16.88 -22.88
N VAL A 128 -26.43 16.47 -24.10
CA VAL A 128 -25.20 16.88 -24.80
C VAL A 128 -25.44 18.31 -25.27
N VAL A 129 -24.82 19.27 -24.60
CA VAL A 129 -24.76 20.65 -25.07
C VAL A 129 -23.46 20.81 -25.83
N ASP A 130 -23.60 20.69 -27.15
CA ASP A 130 -22.66 21.09 -28.17
C ASP A 130 -22.58 22.62 -28.18
N VAL A 131 -21.42 23.19 -27.82
CA VAL A 131 -21.12 24.61 -28.06
C VAL A 131 -19.68 24.68 -28.54
N ASN A 132 -19.59 24.49 -29.85
CA ASN A 132 -18.60 25.08 -30.71
C ASN A 132 -18.96 26.57 -30.89
N SER A 133 -18.08 27.49 -30.49
CA SER A 133 -18.09 28.87 -30.99
C SER A 133 -16.72 29.50 -30.80
N GLU A 134 -15.87 29.29 -31.80
CA GLU A 134 -14.87 30.27 -32.18
C GLU A 134 -15.60 31.52 -32.64
N ASP A 135 -15.38 32.64 -31.95
CA ASP A 135 -15.66 33.97 -32.49
C ASP A 135 -14.57 34.90 -31.97
N GLU A 136 -13.69 35.28 -32.90
CA GLU A 136 -13.01 36.58 -32.88
C GLU A 136 -14.06 37.69 -32.70
N ASP A 137 -13.71 38.75 -31.97
CA ASP A 137 -13.60 40.10 -32.54
C ASP A 137 -13.47 41.11 -31.40
N GLY A 138 -12.52 42.02 -31.56
CA GLY A 138 -12.33 43.14 -30.68
C GLY A 138 -13.50 44.11 -30.83
N THR A 139 -13.97 44.71 -29.73
CA THR A 139 -14.49 46.08 -29.80
C THR A 139 -14.40 46.75 -28.43
N PHE A 140 -13.51 47.72 -28.40
CA PHE A 140 -13.39 48.80 -27.43
C PHE A 140 -14.71 49.60 -27.39
N GLY A 141 -15.46 49.56 -26.29
CA GLY A 141 -16.76 50.23 -26.25
C GLY A 141 -17.49 50.18 -24.91
N SER A 142 -17.06 51.01 -23.97
CA SER A 142 -17.76 51.32 -22.72
C SER A 142 -19.22 51.75 -22.98
N ARG A 143 -20.18 50.85 -22.76
CA ARG A 143 -21.59 51.22 -22.48
C ARG A 143 -21.94 50.86 -21.05
N ARG A 144 -21.83 51.86 -20.17
CA ARG A 144 -22.32 51.82 -18.78
C ARG A 144 -23.82 51.52 -18.78
N LYS A 145 -24.21 50.28 -18.48
CA LYS A 145 -25.61 49.93 -18.24
C LYS A 145 -26.12 50.69 -16.99
N PRO A 146 -27.30 51.33 -17.03
CA PRO A 146 -27.85 52.08 -15.90
C PRO A 146 -28.11 51.16 -14.71
N LYS A 147 -27.57 51.54 -13.54
CA LYS A 147 -27.74 50.83 -12.28
C LYS A 147 -29.22 50.89 -11.86
N LYS A 148 -29.90 49.74 -11.89
CA LYS A 148 -31.25 49.60 -11.32
C LYS A 148 -31.20 49.99 -9.83
N PRO A 149 -32.17 50.76 -9.31
CA PRO A 149 -32.20 51.19 -7.92
C PRO A 149 -32.31 49.95 -7.01
N LYS A 150 -31.31 49.77 -6.15
CA LYS A 150 -31.30 48.70 -5.14
C LYS A 150 -32.46 48.95 -4.18
N PHE A 151 -33.49 48.12 -4.26
CA PHE A 151 -34.54 48.05 -3.25
C PHE A 151 -33.87 47.88 -1.88
N LYS A 152 -34.14 48.82 -0.96
CA LYS A 152 -33.72 48.73 0.45
C LYS A 152 -34.50 47.58 1.10
N GLY A 153 -34.04 46.35 0.87
CA GLY A 153 -34.56 45.17 1.53
C GLY A 153 -34.52 45.38 3.04
N ARG A 154 -35.65 45.10 3.71
CA ARG A 154 -35.77 45.12 5.17
C ARG A 154 -34.52 44.48 5.77
N PHE A 155 -33.85 45.21 6.66
CA PHE A 155 -32.75 44.72 7.47
C PHE A 155 -33.25 43.52 8.28
N GLN A 156 -33.12 42.33 7.72
CA GLN A 156 -33.25 41.09 8.46
C GLN A 156 -32.07 41.07 9.45
N PRO A 157 -32.31 40.99 10.77
CA PRO A 157 -31.24 40.92 11.74
C PRO A 157 -30.37 39.71 11.38
N LYS A 158 -29.06 39.94 11.19
CA LYS A 158 -28.12 38.86 10.87
C LYS A 158 -28.22 37.81 11.97
N PRO A 159 -28.40 36.52 11.65
CA PRO A 159 -28.43 35.47 12.66
C PRO A 159 -27.14 35.55 13.49
N LYS A 160 -27.27 35.45 14.82
CA LYS A 160 -26.10 35.43 15.71
C LYS A 160 -25.19 34.27 15.25
N PRO A 161 -23.86 34.50 15.13
CA PRO A 161 -22.97 33.42 14.76
C PRO A 161 -23.11 32.29 15.78
N PRO A 162 -23.08 31.02 15.35
CA PRO A 162 -23.13 29.90 16.27
C PRO A 162 -22.02 30.04 17.32
N PRO A 163 -22.25 29.56 18.56
CA PRO A 163 -21.24 29.62 19.62
C PRO A 163 -19.95 29.02 19.10
N LYS A 164 -18.84 29.73 19.30
CA LYS A 164 -17.50 29.27 18.88
C LYS A 164 -17.22 27.98 19.65
N PHE A 165 -17.29 26.84 18.96
CA PHE A 165 -16.90 25.57 19.52
C PHE A 165 -15.42 25.67 19.90
N MET A 166 -15.12 25.67 21.20
CA MET A 166 -13.75 25.56 21.68
C MET A 166 -13.42 24.07 21.73
N PRO A 167 -12.62 23.54 20.79
CA PRO A 167 -12.21 22.15 20.87
C PRO A 167 -11.46 21.95 22.19
N PHE A 168 -11.82 20.90 22.92
CA PHE A 168 -11.05 20.49 24.08
C PHE A 168 -9.63 20.10 23.65
N ARG A 169 -8.64 20.39 24.49
CA ARG A 169 -7.27 19.97 24.20
C ARG A 169 -7.17 18.48 24.50
N LEU A 170 -6.66 17.72 23.53
CA LEU A 170 -6.48 16.27 23.68
C LEU A 170 -5.67 15.91 24.95
N MET A 171 -4.69 16.74 25.32
CA MET A 171 -3.82 16.51 26.48
C MET A 171 -4.45 16.85 27.83
N ASP A 172 -5.58 17.59 27.84
CA ASP A 172 -6.33 17.86 29.08
C ASP A 172 -7.23 16.67 29.46
N LEU A 173 -7.35 15.67 28.58
CA LEU A 173 -8.12 14.45 28.84
C LEU A 173 -7.32 13.44 29.69
N PRO A 174 -7.99 12.70 30.59
CA PRO A 174 -7.41 11.55 31.25
C PRO A 174 -6.84 10.53 30.27
N ALA A 175 -5.79 9.82 30.68
CA ALA A 175 -5.09 8.85 29.84
C ALA A 175 -6.05 7.81 29.21
N GLU A 176 -7.06 7.34 29.96
CA GLU A 176 -8.04 6.37 29.46
C GLU A 176 -8.84 6.89 28.26
N LEU A 177 -9.27 8.16 28.30
CA LEU A 177 -10.01 8.76 27.18
C LEU A 177 -9.07 9.00 25.99
N ARG A 178 -7.81 9.37 26.24
CA ARG A 178 -6.80 9.50 25.16
C ARG A 178 -6.57 8.17 24.46
N LEU A 179 -6.43 7.06 25.21
CA LEU A 179 -6.30 5.71 24.64
C LEU A 179 -7.50 5.30 23.79
N LYS A 180 -8.73 5.65 24.19
CA LYS A 180 -9.93 5.41 23.38
C LYS A 180 -9.91 6.21 22.08
N VAL A 181 -9.50 7.48 22.13
CA VAL A 181 -9.31 8.31 20.93
C VAL A 181 -8.24 7.70 20.02
N TYR A 182 -7.13 7.21 20.57
CA TYR A 182 -6.09 6.53 19.79
C TYR A 182 -6.59 5.23 19.16
N ALA A 183 -7.39 4.44 19.88
CA ALA A 183 -7.98 3.21 19.33
C ALA A 183 -8.82 3.52 18.09
N GLU A 184 -9.72 4.49 18.18
CA GLU A 184 -10.59 4.88 17.05
C GLU A 184 -9.80 5.52 15.89
N ALA A 185 -8.71 6.24 16.19
CA ALA A 185 -7.93 6.96 15.17
C ALA A 185 -6.83 6.12 14.50
N LEU A 186 -6.31 5.08 15.16
CA LEU A 186 -5.11 4.35 14.73
C LEU A 186 -5.32 2.85 14.55
N VAL A 187 -6.38 2.27 15.11
CA VAL A 187 -6.63 0.82 15.03
C VAL A 187 -7.74 0.55 14.02
N ASP A 188 -7.43 -0.30 13.05
CA ASP A 188 -8.45 -0.87 12.17
C ASP A 188 -8.87 -2.24 12.75
N PRO A 189 -10.13 -2.44 13.19
CA PRO A 189 -10.62 -3.73 13.72
C PRO A 189 -10.40 -4.91 12.74
N ASP A 190 -10.33 -4.62 11.45
CA ASP A 190 -10.18 -5.59 10.37
C ASP A 190 -8.73 -5.69 9.86
N GLY A 191 -7.83 -4.93 10.48
CA GLY A 191 -6.43 -4.80 10.09
C GLY A 191 -6.22 -3.79 8.95
N VAL A 192 -4.99 -3.27 8.86
CA VAL A 192 -4.65 -2.22 7.92
C VAL A 192 -4.40 -2.83 6.55
N THR A 193 -5.37 -2.68 5.67
CA THR A 193 -5.30 -3.21 4.32
C THR A 193 -4.64 -2.20 3.38
N ILE A 194 -3.49 -2.55 2.81
CA ILE A 194 -2.67 -1.68 1.96
C ILE A 194 -2.60 -2.27 0.56
N ARG A 195 -2.79 -1.39 -0.44
CA ARG A 195 -2.65 -1.70 -1.86
C ARG A 195 -1.65 -0.77 -2.52
N ALA A 196 -0.84 -1.30 -3.44
CA ALA A 196 -0.08 -0.46 -4.36
C ALA A 196 -1.02 0.29 -5.31
N PHE A 197 -0.94 1.61 -5.29
CA PHE A 197 -1.52 2.46 -6.32
C PHE A 197 -0.39 2.98 -7.20
N THR A 198 -0.36 2.51 -8.44
CA THR A 198 0.57 2.95 -9.47
C THR A 198 -0.01 4.15 -10.18
N ASP A 199 0.57 5.32 -9.95
CA ASP A 199 0.42 6.48 -10.84
C ASP A 199 1.40 6.33 -12.02
N LYS A 200 1.32 7.22 -13.02
CA LYS A 200 2.15 7.19 -14.24
C LYS A 200 3.65 7.11 -13.95
N TYR A 201 4.11 7.67 -12.83
CA TYR A 201 5.52 7.80 -12.49
C TYR A 201 5.93 7.17 -11.16
N GLU A 202 4.98 6.88 -10.27
CA GLU A 202 5.27 6.46 -8.90
C GLU A 202 4.26 5.43 -8.38
N THR A 203 4.72 4.53 -7.52
CA THR A 203 3.86 3.58 -6.81
C THR A 203 3.72 3.99 -5.35
N THR A 204 2.54 4.46 -4.97
CA THR A 204 2.22 4.89 -3.60
C THR A 204 1.39 3.82 -2.88
N PRO A 205 1.68 3.50 -1.61
CA PRO A 205 0.84 2.61 -0.83
C PRO A 205 -0.41 3.37 -0.36
N ILE A 206 -1.59 2.81 -0.62
CA ILE A 206 -2.88 3.39 -0.21
C ILE A 206 -3.60 2.42 0.71
N HIS A 207 -4.15 2.93 1.82
CA HIS A 207 -5.07 2.17 2.68
C HIS A 207 -6.43 2.07 1.99
N VAL A 208 -6.95 0.85 1.89
CA VAL A 208 -8.15 0.52 1.11
C VAL A 208 -9.06 -0.35 1.99
N PRO A 209 -10.40 -0.17 1.96
CA PRO A 209 -11.29 -1.06 2.70
C PRO A 209 -11.18 -2.50 2.18
N ALA A 210 -11.31 -3.49 3.07
CA ALA A 210 -11.16 -4.90 2.72
C ALA A 210 -12.06 -5.32 1.54
N GLY A 211 -13.30 -4.81 1.48
CA GLY A 211 -14.24 -5.10 0.39
C GLY A 211 -13.82 -4.57 -1.00
N ASN A 212 -12.86 -3.65 -1.09
CA ASN A 212 -12.35 -3.09 -2.35
C ASN A 212 -11.13 -3.84 -2.89
N ILE A 213 -10.60 -4.81 -2.14
CA ILE A 213 -9.69 -5.79 -2.72
C ILE A 213 -10.56 -6.67 -3.60
N LYS A 214 -10.52 -6.45 -4.92
CA LYS A 214 -11.13 -7.38 -5.87
C LYS A 214 -10.31 -8.67 -5.79
N PRO A 215 -10.82 -9.78 -5.23
CA PRO A 215 -10.12 -11.05 -5.39
C PRO A 215 -10.18 -11.36 -6.89
N PRO A 216 -9.05 -11.54 -7.57
CA PRO A 216 -9.10 -12.01 -8.95
C PRO A 216 -9.55 -13.47 -8.90
N TYR A 217 -10.84 -13.65 -9.19
CA TYR A 217 -11.44 -14.87 -9.71
C TYR A 217 -11.58 -16.13 -8.82
N TYR A 218 -10.88 -16.34 -7.70
CA TYR A 218 -11.07 -17.60 -6.94
C TYR A 218 -10.93 -17.51 -5.42
N LEU A 219 -11.80 -18.30 -4.75
CA LEU A 219 -11.84 -18.71 -3.34
C LEU A 219 -12.17 -17.62 -2.32
N THR A 220 -12.97 -18.01 -1.31
CA THR A 220 -13.29 -17.20 -0.14
C THR A 220 -12.00 -16.91 0.62
N PRO A 221 -11.46 -15.69 0.58
CA PRO A 221 -10.18 -15.44 1.21
C PRO A 221 -10.33 -15.57 2.72
N LYS A 222 -9.28 -16.02 3.40
CA LYS A 222 -9.22 -15.90 4.86
C LYS A 222 -8.95 -14.44 5.19
N TRP A 223 -9.79 -13.87 6.02
CA TRP A 223 -9.67 -12.48 6.43
C TRP A 223 -9.40 -12.37 7.91
N TYR A 224 -8.72 -11.29 8.28
CA TYR A 224 -8.57 -10.89 9.66
C TYR A 224 -9.79 -10.08 10.08
N TRP A 225 -10.47 -10.52 11.13
CA TRP A 225 -11.71 -9.92 11.59
C TRP A 225 -11.78 -10.00 13.10
N TYR A 226 -11.87 -8.83 13.74
CA TYR A 226 -11.87 -8.70 15.21
C TYR A 226 -10.79 -9.55 15.90
N GLY A 227 -9.56 -9.50 15.41
CA GLY A 227 -8.45 -10.22 16.06
C GLY A 227 -8.28 -11.68 15.64
N LYS A 228 -9.13 -12.22 14.77
CA LYS A 228 -9.12 -13.64 14.39
C LYS A 228 -9.12 -13.82 12.88
N TRP A 229 -8.38 -14.83 12.44
CA TRP A 229 -8.42 -15.28 11.05
C TRP A 229 -9.64 -16.16 10.82
N THR A 230 -10.60 -15.67 10.05
CA THR A 230 -11.84 -16.38 9.75
C THR A 230 -12.10 -16.44 8.25
N ASP A 231 -12.73 -17.52 7.80
CA ASP A 231 -13.24 -17.64 6.44
C ASP A 231 -14.50 -16.77 6.33
N ILE A 232 -14.37 -15.59 5.72
CA ILE A 232 -15.49 -14.64 5.56
C ILE A 232 -15.96 -14.73 4.11
N PRO A 233 -17.25 -15.03 3.86
CA PRO A 233 -17.77 -14.98 2.51
C PRO A 233 -17.65 -13.53 2.00
N GLY A 234 -17.19 -13.34 0.76
CA GLY A 234 -16.82 -12.02 0.24
C GLY A 234 -17.93 -10.95 0.32
N ASN A 235 -19.20 -11.36 0.37
CA ASN A 235 -20.35 -10.46 0.55
C ASN A 235 -20.47 -9.86 1.95
N ARG A 236 -19.78 -10.41 2.95
CA ARG A 236 -19.78 -9.92 4.35
C ARG A 236 -18.55 -9.09 4.70
N LEU A 237 -17.68 -8.81 3.73
CA LEU A 237 -16.51 -7.97 3.99
C LEU A 237 -16.92 -6.53 4.31
N PRO A 238 -16.23 -5.90 5.29
CA PRO A 238 -16.48 -4.52 5.65
C PRO A 238 -16.21 -3.65 4.41
N ARG A 239 -17.25 -2.96 3.96
CA ARG A 239 -17.14 -1.98 2.87
C ARG A 239 -16.73 -0.61 3.38
N LYS A 240 -17.01 -0.32 4.65
CA LYS A 240 -16.65 0.95 5.27
C LYS A 240 -15.20 0.88 5.71
N MET A 241 -14.42 1.85 5.26
CA MET A 241 -13.04 2.05 5.69
C MET A 241 -13.04 2.83 7.00
N ASN A 242 -12.24 2.40 7.97
CA ASN A 242 -11.93 3.23 9.12
C ASN A 242 -10.88 4.26 8.69
N HIS A 243 -11.12 5.53 8.99
CA HIS A 243 -10.20 6.59 8.62
C HIS A 243 -9.02 6.61 9.60
N LEU A 244 -7.94 5.92 9.22
CA LEU A 244 -6.70 5.93 9.99
C LEU A 244 -6.01 7.28 9.88
N SER A 245 -5.58 7.81 11.02
CA SER A 245 -4.89 9.10 11.13
C SER A 245 -3.49 8.94 11.72
N PRO A 246 -2.54 8.29 11.01
CA PRO A 246 -1.17 8.06 11.51
C PRO A 246 -0.43 9.37 11.82
N ASN A 247 -0.82 10.49 11.18
CA ASN A 247 -0.31 11.83 11.46
C ASN A 247 -0.48 12.27 12.92
N LEU A 248 -1.42 11.66 13.66
CA LEU A 248 -1.59 11.88 15.09
C LEU A 248 -0.31 11.55 15.88
N LEU A 249 0.45 10.54 15.45
CA LEU A 249 1.71 10.17 16.08
C LEU A 249 2.81 11.24 15.90
N ALA A 250 2.71 12.09 14.88
CA ALA A 250 3.66 13.17 14.64
C ALA A 250 3.36 14.43 15.49
N ALA A 251 2.18 14.53 16.10
CA ALA A 251 1.75 15.73 16.79
C ALA A 251 2.53 16.01 18.09
N CYS A 252 2.81 14.97 18.89
CA CYS A 252 3.51 15.12 20.17
C CYS A 252 4.28 13.85 20.57
N LYS A 253 5.44 14.02 21.24
CA LYS A 253 6.25 12.90 21.75
C LYS A 253 5.49 12.02 22.74
N THR A 254 4.66 12.61 23.60
CA THR A 254 3.83 11.87 24.57
C THR A 254 2.79 11.01 23.86
N ILE A 255 2.09 11.58 22.86
CA ILE A 255 1.13 10.85 22.02
C ILE A 255 1.84 9.70 21.30
N HIS A 256 3.01 9.97 20.72
CA HIS A 256 3.81 8.95 20.06
C HIS A 256 4.18 7.80 21.01
N ALA A 257 4.65 8.10 22.22
CA ALA A 257 5.05 7.07 23.20
C ALA A 257 3.87 6.19 23.65
N GLU A 258 2.69 6.78 23.86
CA GLU A 258 1.49 6.06 24.29
C GLU A 258 0.85 5.25 23.15
N ALA A 259 0.75 5.84 21.96
CA ALA A 259 -0.12 5.35 20.89
C ALA A 259 0.60 4.58 19.79
N ALA A 260 1.92 4.76 19.60
CA ALA A 260 2.63 4.12 18.50
C ALA A 260 2.53 2.59 18.56
N LYS A 261 2.54 2.01 19.77
CA LYS A 261 2.39 0.56 19.96
C LYS A 261 1.09 0.04 19.34
N MET A 262 -0.02 0.76 19.52
CA MET A 262 -1.33 0.37 18.99
C MET A 262 -1.36 0.35 17.45
N LEU A 263 -0.69 1.31 16.80
CA LEU A 263 -0.62 1.37 15.34
C LEU A 263 0.23 0.23 14.75
N TRP A 264 1.36 -0.12 15.38
CA TRP A 264 2.32 -1.06 14.80
C TRP A 264 2.12 -2.53 15.22
N GLU A 265 1.34 -2.78 16.27
CA GLU A 265 0.98 -4.14 16.71
C GLU A 265 -0.20 -4.75 15.95
N GLN A 266 -0.98 -3.94 15.24
CA GLN A 266 -2.07 -4.46 14.42
C GLN A 266 -1.52 -5.16 13.15
N PRO A 267 -2.30 -6.06 12.54
CA PRO A 267 -1.87 -6.72 11.32
C PRO A 267 -1.98 -5.78 10.11
N PHE A 268 -0.95 -5.84 9.28
CA PHE A 268 -0.91 -5.17 7.99
C PHE A 268 -1.14 -6.19 6.88
N LEU A 269 -2.20 -6.00 6.10
CA LEU A 269 -2.58 -6.87 4.99
C LEU A 269 -2.22 -6.18 3.68
N PHE A 270 -1.26 -6.73 2.94
CA PHE A 270 -0.83 -6.20 1.66
C PHE A 270 -1.46 -7.00 0.53
N THR A 271 -2.06 -6.31 -0.43
CA THR A 271 -2.55 -6.97 -1.65
C THR A 271 -1.41 -7.57 -2.45
N ASP A 272 -0.24 -6.92 -2.42
CA ASP A 272 0.89 -7.26 -3.24
C ASP A 272 2.24 -6.86 -2.62
N VAL A 273 3.31 -7.51 -3.09
CA VAL A 273 4.67 -7.23 -2.63
C VAL A 273 5.12 -5.83 -3.05
N LEU A 274 4.58 -5.24 -4.12
CA LEU A 274 4.85 -3.84 -4.47
C LEU A 274 4.26 -2.89 -3.44
N GLY A 275 3.03 -3.15 -2.97
CA GLY A 275 2.41 -2.37 -1.90
C GLY A 275 3.25 -2.43 -0.62
N LEU A 276 3.75 -3.62 -0.28
CA LEU A 276 4.68 -3.81 0.82
C LEU A 276 5.99 -3.03 0.62
N HIS A 277 6.60 -3.12 -0.56
CA HIS A 277 7.85 -2.41 -0.87
C HIS A 277 7.69 -0.89 -0.74
N SER A 278 6.69 -0.31 -1.42
CA SER A 278 6.44 1.13 -1.36
C SER A 278 6.09 1.60 0.06
N PHE A 279 5.37 0.79 0.83
CA PHE A 279 5.10 1.06 2.24
C PHE A 279 6.37 1.09 3.08
N LEU A 280 7.24 0.08 2.95
CA LEU A 280 8.49 0.03 3.72
C LEU A 280 9.45 1.16 3.36
N LEU A 281 9.49 1.62 2.10
CA LEU A 281 10.31 2.76 1.68
C LEU A 281 9.92 4.06 2.40
N MET A 282 8.67 4.21 2.81
CA MET A 282 8.20 5.38 3.55
C MET A 282 8.53 5.31 5.05
N LEU A 283 8.96 4.15 5.54
CA LEU A 283 9.26 3.93 6.95
C LEU A 283 10.75 4.01 7.24
N ARG A 284 11.06 4.49 8.44
CA ARG A 284 12.42 4.41 8.97
C ARG A 284 12.70 3.01 9.50
N PRO A 285 13.97 2.54 9.52
CA PRO A 285 14.33 1.24 10.05
C PRO A 285 13.83 0.98 11.48
N GLU A 286 13.82 2.00 12.35
CA GLU A 286 13.34 1.83 13.73
C GLU A 286 11.82 1.59 13.80
N THR A 287 11.08 2.08 12.82
CA THR A 287 9.64 1.85 12.69
C THR A 287 9.36 0.49 12.06
N ILE A 288 10.16 0.10 11.05
CA ILE A 288 10.10 -1.25 10.44
C ILE A 288 10.32 -2.32 11.52
N GLY A 289 11.27 -2.10 12.44
CA GLY A 289 11.52 -2.97 13.59
C GLY A 289 10.36 -3.17 14.56
N LYS A 290 9.31 -2.34 14.48
CA LYS A 290 8.10 -2.45 15.34
C LYS A 290 6.98 -3.29 14.71
N LEU A 291 7.06 -3.59 13.42
CA LEU A 291 6.06 -4.40 12.73
C LEU A 291 6.04 -5.80 13.32
N ARG A 292 4.85 -6.30 13.65
CA ARG A 292 4.65 -7.63 14.23
C ARG A 292 4.01 -8.60 13.24
N ASP A 293 2.97 -8.15 12.55
CA ASP A 293 2.11 -9.01 11.74
C ASP A 293 1.96 -8.44 10.33
N ILE A 294 2.48 -9.18 9.35
CA ILE A 294 2.39 -8.86 7.93
C ILE A 294 1.74 -10.04 7.22
N THR A 295 0.72 -9.76 6.43
CA THR A 295 0.12 -10.74 5.52
C THR A 295 0.19 -10.24 4.09
N ILE A 296 0.65 -11.08 3.18
CA ILE A 296 0.63 -10.82 1.74
C ILE A 296 -0.47 -11.68 1.13
N LEU A 297 -1.49 -11.04 0.58
CA LEU A 297 -2.70 -11.68 0.08
C LEU A 297 -2.47 -12.39 -1.26
N GLN A 298 -3.45 -13.21 -1.63
CA GLN A 298 -3.48 -14.04 -2.84
C GLN A 298 -3.15 -13.18 -4.06
N HIS A 299 -2.17 -13.62 -4.86
CA HIS A 299 -1.57 -12.91 -6.02
C HIS A 299 -0.50 -11.86 -5.73
N GLY A 300 -0.18 -11.60 -4.46
CA GLY A 300 0.84 -10.62 -4.14
C GLY A 300 2.27 -11.03 -4.53
N TRP A 301 2.52 -12.32 -4.71
CA TRP A 301 3.83 -12.89 -5.05
C TRP A 301 4.10 -12.83 -6.56
N THR A 302 4.19 -11.62 -7.12
CA THR A 302 4.51 -11.42 -8.54
C THR A 302 6.02 -11.54 -8.79
N THR A 303 6.40 -12.27 -9.84
CA THR A 303 7.71 -12.92 -9.98
C THR A 303 8.95 -12.02 -10.08
N HIS A 304 8.81 -10.71 -10.27
CA HIS A 304 9.95 -9.87 -10.74
C HIS A 304 10.41 -8.77 -9.78
N LYS A 305 9.73 -8.49 -8.66
CA LYS A 305 10.08 -7.35 -7.78
C LYS A 305 9.97 -7.65 -6.29
N ILE A 306 10.19 -8.92 -5.91
CA ILE A 306 9.98 -9.39 -4.53
C ILE A 306 11.17 -9.03 -3.64
N LEU A 307 12.39 -9.24 -4.14
CA LEU A 307 13.61 -9.08 -3.37
C LEU A 307 13.76 -7.70 -2.69
N PRO A 308 13.49 -6.56 -3.35
CA PRO A 308 13.64 -5.25 -2.72
C PRO A 308 12.81 -5.08 -1.43
N ALA A 309 11.57 -5.58 -1.40
CA ALA A 309 10.73 -5.52 -0.20
C ALA A 309 11.36 -6.29 0.97
N PHE A 310 11.86 -7.50 0.70
CA PHE A 310 12.47 -8.34 1.72
C PHE A 310 13.88 -7.93 2.13
N VAL A 311 14.57 -7.14 1.30
CA VAL A 311 15.80 -6.45 1.72
C VAL A 311 15.48 -5.45 2.82
N LEU A 312 14.41 -4.65 2.67
CA LEU A 312 13.99 -3.67 3.68
C LEU A 312 13.47 -4.34 4.95
N LEU A 313 12.78 -5.49 4.84
CA LEU A 313 12.33 -6.26 6.00
C LEU A 313 13.46 -6.82 6.86
N ARG A 314 14.72 -6.79 6.42
CA ARG A 314 15.86 -7.19 7.26
C ARG A 314 15.91 -6.44 8.60
N ASP A 315 15.36 -5.22 8.63
CA ASP A 315 15.33 -4.35 9.81
C ASP A 315 14.11 -4.66 10.73
N ALA A 316 13.32 -5.71 10.41
CA ALA A 316 12.20 -6.21 11.21
C ALA A 316 12.48 -7.60 11.85
N PRO A 317 13.51 -7.75 12.72
CA PRO A 317 13.81 -9.04 13.35
C PRO A 317 12.73 -9.49 14.35
N LEU A 318 11.92 -8.55 14.80
CA LEU A 318 10.86 -8.71 15.79
C LEU A 318 9.50 -9.09 15.19
N LEU A 319 9.46 -9.35 13.88
CA LEU A 319 8.27 -9.82 13.18
C LEU A 319 7.84 -11.17 13.75
N GLN A 320 6.57 -11.27 14.16
CA GLN A 320 6.00 -12.46 14.79
C GLN A 320 5.26 -13.32 13.77
N ASN A 321 4.58 -12.69 12.81
CA ASN A 321 3.84 -13.38 11.77
C ASN A 321 4.11 -12.75 10.41
N LEU A 322 4.71 -13.52 9.50
CA LEU A 322 4.79 -13.25 8.08
C LEU A 322 3.96 -14.30 7.36
N ARG A 323 2.72 -13.95 7.04
CA ARG A 323 1.80 -14.84 6.35
C ARG A 323 1.81 -14.58 4.85
N LEU A 324 2.06 -15.63 4.08
CA LEU A 324 2.06 -15.63 2.63
C LEU A 324 0.80 -16.35 2.16
N ASP A 325 -0.29 -15.60 1.98
CA ASP A 325 -1.55 -16.12 1.47
C ASP A 325 -1.59 -16.17 -0.06
N CYS A 326 -0.44 -16.43 -0.68
CA CYS A 326 -0.24 -16.42 -2.12
C CYS A 326 0.63 -17.61 -2.56
N ARG A 327 0.60 -17.89 -3.87
CA ARG A 327 1.42 -18.94 -4.48
C ARG A 327 2.85 -18.42 -4.73
N VAL A 328 3.74 -18.72 -3.80
CA VAL A 328 5.21 -18.63 -3.81
C VAL A 328 5.84 -19.62 -4.78
N ARG A 329 5.36 -20.87 -4.83
CA ARG A 329 6.02 -21.94 -5.61
C ARG A 329 5.94 -21.70 -7.12
N PRO A 330 7.05 -21.85 -7.86
CA PRO A 330 6.99 -21.94 -9.31
C PRO A 330 6.39 -23.28 -9.73
N ASP A 331 5.73 -23.33 -10.88
CA ASP A 331 5.08 -24.54 -11.42
C ASP A 331 6.12 -25.51 -12.03
N ILE A 332 7.12 -25.91 -11.23
CA ILE A 332 8.22 -26.77 -11.68
C ILE A 332 7.85 -28.22 -11.42
N ARG A 333 8.04 -29.06 -12.44
CA ARG A 333 7.84 -30.51 -12.33
C ARG A 333 8.80 -31.10 -11.29
N PRO A 334 8.30 -31.95 -10.36
CA PRO A 334 9.17 -32.62 -9.41
C PRO A 334 10.19 -33.50 -10.14
N ARG A 335 11.39 -33.65 -9.55
CA ARG A 335 12.41 -34.56 -10.09
C ARG A 335 11.92 -36.01 -9.95
N ALA A 336 12.14 -36.82 -10.98
CA ALA A 336 11.81 -38.24 -10.93
C ALA A 336 12.52 -38.93 -9.73
N GLY A 337 11.76 -39.73 -8.98
CA GLY A 337 12.28 -40.49 -7.83
C GLY A 337 12.34 -39.75 -6.49
N VAL A 338 12.06 -38.45 -6.44
CA VAL A 338 12.00 -37.70 -5.16
C VAL A 338 10.57 -37.71 -4.63
N SER A 339 10.40 -37.98 -3.32
CA SER A 339 9.09 -37.84 -2.67
C SER A 339 8.54 -36.44 -2.91
N ARG A 340 7.24 -36.39 -3.20
CA ARG A 340 6.55 -35.16 -3.58
C ARG A 340 6.67 -34.08 -2.51
N GLU A 341 6.54 -34.45 -1.24
CA GLU A 341 6.68 -33.54 -0.10
C GLU A 341 8.07 -32.89 -0.07
N VAL A 342 9.11 -33.69 -0.29
CA VAL A 342 10.50 -33.22 -0.33
C VAL A 342 10.73 -32.30 -1.53
N SER A 343 10.20 -32.65 -2.70
CA SER A 343 10.32 -31.79 -3.88
C SER A 343 9.62 -30.45 -3.69
N MET A 344 8.43 -30.43 -3.07
CA MET A 344 7.71 -29.18 -2.77
C MET A 344 8.46 -28.33 -1.74
N ALA A 345 8.97 -28.96 -0.69
CA ALA A 345 9.80 -28.33 0.32
C ALA A 345 11.05 -27.68 -0.29
N GLN A 346 11.73 -28.38 -1.21
CA GLN A 346 12.90 -27.85 -1.94
C GLN A 346 12.54 -26.65 -2.81
N GLN A 347 11.41 -26.69 -3.51
CA GLN A 347 10.93 -25.58 -4.34
C GLN A 347 10.59 -24.34 -3.50
N LEU A 348 9.87 -24.53 -2.39
CA LEU A 348 9.57 -23.47 -1.42
C LEU A 348 10.84 -22.87 -0.85
N ALA A 349 11.75 -23.70 -0.32
CA ALA A 349 13.01 -23.26 0.27
C ALA A 349 13.86 -22.47 -0.73
N THR A 350 14.01 -22.98 -1.96
CA THR A 350 14.80 -22.32 -3.00
C THR A 350 14.20 -20.96 -3.38
N LYS A 351 12.88 -20.90 -3.58
CA LYS A 351 12.22 -19.66 -4.02
C LYS A 351 12.16 -18.62 -2.90
N LEU A 352 11.84 -19.06 -1.69
CA LEU A 352 11.84 -18.22 -0.50
C LEU A 352 13.24 -17.67 -0.24
N TYR A 353 14.29 -18.50 -0.27
CA TYR A 353 15.65 -18.03 -0.07
C TYR A 353 16.08 -17.05 -1.17
N SER A 354 15.82 -17.39 -2.45
CA SER A 354 16.15 -16.50 -3.57
C SER A 354 15.56 -15.09 -3.40
N ASN A 355 14.34 -14.99 -2.88
CA ASN A 355 13.62 -13.73 -2.76
C ASN A 355 13.78 -13.05 -1.40
N CYS A 356 14.05 -13.79 -0.33
CA CYS A 356 13.97 -13.32 1.05
C CYS A 356 15.25 -13.54 1.86
N HIS A 357 16.36 -13.98 1.25
CA HIS A 357 17.60 -14.28 2.00
C HIS A 357 18.10 -13.17 2.93
N PRO A 358 18.00 -11.85 2.65
CA PRO A 358 18.49 -10.83 3.57
C PRO A 358 17.68 -10.84 4.88
N PHE A 359 16.35 -10.91 4.77
CA PHE A 359 15.44 -11.04 5.89
C PHE A 359 15.66 -12.35 6.65
N LEU A 360 15.75 -13.49 5.95
CA LEU A 360 15.97 -14.80 6.59
C LEU A 360 17.28 -14.83 7.39
N LYS A 361 18.36 -14.28 6.85
CA LYS A 361 19.65 -14.20 7.56
C LYS A 361 19.56 -13.33 8.81
N ALA A 362 18.87 -12.19 8.74
CA ALA A 362 18.64 -11.34 9.89
C ALA A 362 17.79 -12.05 10.96
N LEU A 363 16.73 -12.75 10.54
CA LEU A 363 15.85 -13.50 11.43
C LEU A 363 16.58 -14.64 12.16
N VAL A 364 17.35 -15.44 11.42
CA VAL A 364 18.15 -16.55 11.97
C VAL A 364 19.24 -16.02 12.93
N LYS A 365 19.86 -14.89 12.60
CA LYS A 365 20.87 -14.26 13.45
C LYS A 365 20.31 -13.84 14.82
N GLU A 366 19.09 -13.29 14.85
CA GLU A 366 18.50 -12.73 16.08
C GLU A 366 17.70 -13.76 16.88
N ARG A 367 17.00 -14.71 16.23
CA ARG A 367 16.08 -15.65 16.88
C ARG A 367 16.41 -17.14 16.68
N GLY A 368 17.41 -17.46 15.86
CA GLY A 368 17.77 -18.83 15.50
C GLY A 368 16.90 -19.43 14.39
N ASP A 369 17.21 -20.66 14.02
CA ASP A 369 16.58 -21.34 12.87
C ASP A 369 15.09 -21.66 13.09
N ASP A 370 14.71 -21.96 14.33
CA ASP A 370 13.35 -22.40 14.68
C ASP A 370 12.32 -21.28 14.47
N ALA A 371 12.79 -20.02 14.54
CA ALA A 371 11.97 -18.85 14.27
C ALA A 371 11.42 -18.80 12.83
N ILE A 372 12.04 -19.49 11.87
CA ILE A 372 11.54 -19.56 10.50
C ILE A 372 10.14 -20.22 10.47
N LEU A 373 9.93 -21.30 11.23
CA LEU A 373 8.64 -21.99 11.29
C LEU A 373 7.58 -21.20 12.05
N GLU A 374 8.01 -20.48 13.08
CA GLU A 374 7.10 -19.66 13.89
C GLU A 374 6.59 -18.45 13.11
N VAL A 375 7.50 -17.75 12.42
CA VAL A 375 7.21 -16.49 11.75
C VAL A 375 6.58 -16.72 10.38
N ILE A 376 7.14 -17.60 9.56
CA ILE A 376 6.72 -17.74 8.16
C ILE A 376 5.59 -18.75 8.04
N LYS A 377 4.43 -18.28 7.63
CA LYS A 377 3.21 -19.09 7.49
C LYS A 377 2.74 -19.04 6.04
N PHE A 378 2.41 -20.19 5.46
CA PHE A 378 1.92 -20.27 4.08
C PHE A 378 0.41 -20.51 4.02
N SER A 379 -0.21 -20.16 2.90
CA SER A 379 -1.58 -20.55 2.61
C SER A 379 -1.72 -22.07 2.52
N ARG A 380 -2.91 -22.58 2.86
CA ARG A 380 -3.25 -24.00 2.63
C ARG A 380 -3.13 -24.38 1.15
N GLU A 381 -3.33 -23.41 0.25
CA GLU A 381 -3.21 -23.60 -1.19
C GLU A 381 -1.79 -24.01 -1.62
N GLU A 382 -0.78 -23.64 -0.83
CA GLU A 382 0.60 -24.02 -1.14
C GLU A 382 0.92 -25.48 -0.92
N TYR A 383 0.08 -26.18 -0.17
CA TYR A 383 0.20 -27.60 0.06
C TYR A 383 -0.73 -28.40 -0.84
N LYS A 384 -1.69 -27.73 -1.50
CA LYS A 384 -2.54 -28.35 -2.50
C LYS A 384 -1.75 -28.66 -3.75
N ASN A 385 -2.13 -29.78 -4.35
CA ASN A 385 -1.56 -30.25 -5.59
C ASN A 385 -2.44 -29.76 -6.74
N ASN A 386 -2.11 -28.58 -7.28
CA ASN A 386 -2.74 -28.11 -8.51
C ASN A 386 -1.83 -28.48 -9.65
N TYR A 387 -1.99 -29.68 -10.18
CA TYR A 387 -1.31 -30.10 -11.40
C TYR A 387 -2.34 -30.73 -12.32
N TYR A 388 -2.36 -30.25 -13.56
CA TYR A 388 -3.17 -30.81 -14.60
C TYR A 388 -2.47 -32.08 -15.09
N GLN A 389 -2.89 -33.25 -14.58
CA GLN A 389 -2.40 -34.53 -15.06
C GLN A 389 -3.49 -35.18 -15.91
N ASN A 390 -3.23 -35.35 -17.21
CA ASN A 390 -4.07 -36.12 -18.13
C ASN A 390 -5.55 -35.70 -18.16
N GLY A 391 -5.85 -34.40 -18.15
CA GLY A 391 -7.23 -33.93 -18.24
C GLY A 391 -8.02 -33.95 -16.93
N ASN A 392 -7.46 -34.49 -15.85
CA ASN A 392 -8.16 -34.61 -14.58
C ASN A 392 -7.46 -33.81 -13.48
N TRP A 393 -8.21 -32.90 -12.86
CA TRP A 393 -7.76 -32.18 -11.68
C TRP A 393 -7.87 -33.11 -10.48
N SER A 394 -6.81 -33.87 -10.19
CA SER A 394 -6.73 -34.60 -8.92
C SER A 394 -6.57 -33.59 -7.79
N LYS A 395 -7.65 -33.35 -7.05
CA LYS A 395 -7.60 -32.60 -5.79
C LYS A 395 -7.08 -33.55 -4.73
N ASP A 396 -5.76 -33.63 -4.58
CA ASP A 396 -5.22 -34.25 -3.37
C ASP A 396 -5.62 -33.39 -2.17
N ASP A 397 -6.17 -34.06 -1.16
CA ASP A 397 -6.60 -33.43 0.07
C ASP A 397 -5.39 -32.95 0.87
N TRP A 398 -5.47 -31.70 1.32
CA TRP A 398 -4.55 -31.14 2.29
C TRP A 398 -4.70 -31.91 3.61
N SER A 399 -3.57 -32.27 4.23
CA SER A 399 -3.54 -32.80 5.60
C SER A 399 -2.49 -32.07 6.44
N GLU A 400 -2.78 -31.89 7.73
CA GLU A 400 -1.88 -31.20 8.66
C GLU A 400 -0.53 -31.91 8.82
N GLU A 401 -0.53 -33.24 8.78
CA GLU A 401 0.69 -34.05 8.85
C GLU A 401 1.60 -33.79 7.64
N ARG A 402 1.01 -33.68 6.45
CA ARG A 402 1.73 -33.39 5.21
C ARG A 402 2.31 -31.99 5.21
N GLU A 403 1.54 -31.00 5.68
CA GLU A 403 2.02 -29.62 5.87
C GLU A 403 3.24 -29.59 6.81
N LYS A 404 3.15 -30.22 7.99
CA LYS A 404 4.26 -30.30 8.96
C LYS A 404 5.50 -30.96 8.34
N LYS A 405 5.32 -32.06 7.60
CA LYS A 405 6.42 -32.77 6.92
C LYS A 405 7.09 -31.89 5.85
N ILE A 406 6.31 -31.16 5.06
CA ILE A 406 6.84 -30.23 4.03
C ILE A 406 7.59 -29.09 4.70
N LEU A 407 7.04 -28.48 5.75
CA LEU A 407 7.68 -27.38 6.47
C LEU A 407 8.99 -27.80 7.13
N ALA A 408 9.03 -28.98 7.77
CA ALA A 408 10.25 -29.52 8.35
C ALA A 408 11.34 -29.75 7.28
N ALA A 409 10.97 -30.37 6.15
CA ALA A 409 11.88 -30.57 5.02
C ALA A 409 12.34 -29.24 4.39
N MET A 410 11.47 -28.23 4.36
CA MET A 410 11.78 -26.91 3.81
C MET A 410 12.85 -26.21 4.66
N VAL A 411 12.71 -26.26 5.99
CA VAL A 411 13.71 -25.69 6.91
C VAL A 411 15.03 -26.42 6.81
N ALA A 412 15.04 -27.74 6.70
CA ALA A 412 16.26 -28.51 6.47
C ALA A 412 16.98 -28.07 5.18
N GLU A 413 16.25 -27.88 4.07
CA GLU A 413 16.84 -27.38 2.82
C GLU A 413 17.30 -25.92 2.95
N LEU A 414 16.56 -25.05 3.66
CA LEU A 414 16.98 -23.67 3.92
C LEU A 414 18.31 -23.63 4.69
N LYS A 415 18.46 -24.46 5.73
CA LYS A 415 19.73 -24.59 6.46
C LYS A 415 20.85 -25.04 5.53
N ALA A 416 20.60 -26.04 4.69
CA ALA A 416 21.56 -26.49 3.70
C ALA A 416 21.94 -25.37 2.71
N ILE A 417 20.98 -24.59 2.22
CA ILE A 417 21.23 -23.47 1.29
C ILE A 417 22.02 -22.34 1.97
N MET A 418 21.70 -21.99 3.21
CA MET A 418 22.39 -20.93 3.96
C MET A 418 23.85 -21.27 4.27
N ASN A 419 24.14 -22.55 4.51
CA ASN A 419 25.49 -23.04 4.82
C ASN A 419 26.33 -23.37 3.57
N ARG A 420 25.74 -23.36 2.37
CA ARG A 420 26.49 -23.60 1.12
C ARG A 420 27.46 -22.44 0.88
N PRO A 421 28.75 -22.71 0.65
CA PRO A 421 29.69 -21.67 0.24
C PRO A 421 29.24 -21.08 -1.09
N ILE A 422 29.23 -19.75 -1.19
CA ILE A 422 28.87 -19.05 -2.42
C ILE A 422 30.05 -19.19 -3.38
N VAL A 423 29.99 -20.21 -4.24
CA VAL A 423 30.95 -20.35 -5.34
C VAL A 423 30.38 -19.64 -6.56
N PRO A 424 30.94 -18.49 -6.99
CA PRO A 424 30.47 -17.81 -8.19
C PRO A 424 30.66 -18.75 -9.40
N LYS A 425 29.55 -19.07 -10.07
CA LYS A 425 29.58 -19.84 -11.31
C LYS A 425 29.90 -18.89 -12.46
N PHE A 426 31.18 -18.73 -12.77
CA PHE A 426 31.57 -18.10 -14.01
C PHE A 426 31.18 -19.04 -15.16
N ARG A 427 30.32 -18.57 -16.08
CA ARG A 427 30.07 -19.31 -17.32
C ARG A 427 31.40 -19.43 -18.04
N ARG A 428 31.82 -20.66 -18.35
CA ARG A 428 32.96 -20.86 -19.23
C ARG A 428 32.65 -20.16 -20.55
N PRO A 429 33.57 -19.39 -21.12
CA PRO A 429 33.39 -18.85 -22.46
C PRO A 429 33.05 -20.01 -23.40
N ARG A 430 31.99 -19.83 -24.19
CA ARG A 430 31.68 -20.74 -25.29
C ARG A 430 32.73 -20.45 -26.35
N TYR A 431 33.71 -21.35 -26.48
CA TYR A 431 34.68 -21.33 -27.57
C TYR A 431 34.06 -21.92 -28.84
#